data_AF-A0A915CF39-F1
#
_entry.id   AF-A0A915CF39-F1
#
_cell.length_a   1.000
_cell.length_b   1.000
_cell.length_c   1.000
_cell.angle_alpha   90.00
_cell.angle_beta   90.00
_cell.angle_gamma   90.00
#
_symmetry.space_group_name_H-M   'P 1'
#
loop_
_entity.id
_entity.type
_entity.pdbx_description
1 polymer ?
#
loop_
_entity_poly.entity_id
_entity_poly.type
_entity_poly.pdbx_seq_one_letter_code
_entity_poly.pdbx_strand_id
1 'polypeptide(L)'
;MVYAPRFHTYFDIRGSFFRRLIDCMYGCRLLAAERCDELPPRLIIDCRFLHQFSDNYQSRFIRQIQKLHDANWFSRNPFHISVANLLADDQLAHYIKRYWLFLCGPTRLRTDEENDFTQIYEELDADLHDSSNSISSEVGFTPHPFIPTISSRSIRDNLPDDVRDDEIAYISWTAPRLLDGPLTNYKAIVICSSYDLQPWSSSLSAARADRLTPYRIPFDRYVKWERGRKIMPIDITANIIRSVYVNDGDWKSAILENVPEYHFNKDHPIAKHNERNALDIEKKNRLKALQQAIMEMDRRRIDALGSHQARKGAKEQTEPRRRVHHHRYSREERRAGINSQNAS
;
A
#
# COMPACT_ATOMS: atom_id res chain seq x y z
N MET A 1 -3.75 -9.16 -10.41
CA MET A 1 -4.30 -9.02 -11.78
C MET A 1 -4.35 -7.55 -12.16
N VAL A 2 -3.53 -7.12 -13.11
CA VAL A 2 -3.65 -5.79 -13.74
C VAL A 2 -4.03 -6.02 -15.20
N TYR A 3 -5.08 -5.35 -15.66
CA TYR A 3 -5.51 -5.40 -17.06
C TYR A 3 -4.83 -4.27 -17.84
N ALA A 4 -4.10 -4.62 -18.91
CA ALA A 4 -3.59 -3.67 -19.89
C ALA A 4 -4.44 -3.78 -21.17
N PRO A 5 -5.27 -2.78 -21.50
CA PRO A 5 -6.04 -2.81 -22.75
C PRO A 5 -5.09 -2.88 -23.96
N ARG A 6 -5.34 -3.81 -24.89
CA ARG A 6 -4.58 -4.15 -26.13
C ARG A 6 -3.53 -5.25 -26.06
N PHE A 7 -3.26 -5.83 -24.89
CA PHE A 7 -2.48 -7.07 -24.80
C PHE A 7 -3.44 -8.25 -24.65
N HIS A 8 -3.48 -9.16 -25.62
CA HIS A 8 -4.37 -10.33 -25.64
C HIS A 8 -3.94 -11.47 -24.70
N THR A 9 -2.99 -11.19 -23.80
CA THR A 9 -2.40 -12.15 -22.88
C THR A 9 -2.60 -11.68 -21.45
N TYR A 10 -3.23 -12.51 -20.64
CA TYR A 10 -3.31 -12.32 -19.19
C TYR A 10 -1.96 -12.71 -18.59
N PHE A 11 -1.27 -11.75 -17.96
CA PHE A 11 -0.15 -12.07 -17.10
C PHE A 11 -0.68 -12.25 -15.67
N ASP A 12 -0.63 -13.47 -15.14
CA ASP A 12 -0.86 -13.72 -13.71
C ASP A 12 0.40 -13.36 -12.93
N ILE A 13 0.67 -12.06 -12.84
CA ILE A 13 1.84 -11.58 -12.11
C ILE A 13 1.48 -11.62 -10.61
N ARG A 14 1.95 -12.65 -9.92
CA ARG A 14 1.83 -12.79 -8.45
C ARG A 14 3.20 -12.69 -7.78
N GLY A 15 3.21 -12.26 -6.52
CA GLY A 15 4.39 -12.30 -5.67
C GLY A 15 5.47 -11.24 -5.98
N SER A 16 6.73 -11.62 -5.75
CA SER A 16 7.92 -10.78 -5.89
C SER A 16 8.15 -10.29 -7.32
N PHE A 17 7.78 -11.08 -8.33
CA PHE A 17 7.94 -10.70 -9.73
C PHE A 17 7.00 -9.55 -10.14
N PHE A 18 5.75 -9.53 -9.63
CA PHE A 18 4.85 -8.39 -9.83
C PHE A 18 5.40 -7.12 -9.19
N ARG A 19 5.89 -7.24 -7.96
CA ARG A 19 6.55 -6.11 -7.28
C ARG A 19 7.74 -5.63 -8.09
N ARG A 20 8.63 -6.53 -8.53
CA ARG A 20 9.80 -6.17 -9.34
C ARG A 20 9.42 -5.47 -10.65
N LEU A 21 8.40 -5.96 -11.35
CA LEU A 21 7.95 -5.37 -12.62
C LEU A 21 7.28 -4.01 -12.42
N ILE A 22 6.45 -3.88 -11.39
CA ILE A 22 5.88 -2.61 -10.94
C ILE A 22 7.01 -1.65 -10.54
N ASP A 23 7.95 -2.09 -9.70
CA ASP A 23 9.09 -1.29 -9.25
C ASP A 23 9.95 -0.83 -10.43
N CYS A 24 10.17 -1.68 -11.43
CA CYS A 24 10.88 -1.29 -12.65
C CYS A 24 10.08 -0.25 -13.47
N MET A 25 8.78 -0.47 -13.70
CA MET A 25 7.97 0.46 -14.49
C MET A 25 7.79 1.81 -13.79
N TYR A 26 7.46 1.79 -12.50
CA TYR A 26 7.30 3.00 -11.70
C TYR A 26 8.65 3.66 -11.44
N GLY A 27 9.69 2.88 -11.19
CA GLY A 27 11.08 3.33 -11.01
C GLY A 27 11.62 4.06 -12.22
N CYS A 28 11.47 3.52 -13.43
CA CYS A 28 11.89 4.20 -14.66
C CYS A 28 11.20 5.55 -14.84
N ARG A 29 9.89 5.63 -14.57
CA ARG A 29 9.14 6.90 -14.66
C ARG A 29 9.61 7.90 -13.60
N LEU A 30 9.87 7.44 -12.38
CA LEU A 30 10.31 8.31 -11.29
C LEU A 30 11.72 8.84 -11.51
N LEU A 31 12.62 7.99 -11.98
CA LEU A 31 13.96 8.41 -12.41
C LEU A 31 13.90 9.41 -13.57
N ALA A 32 12.96 9.25 -14.50
CA ALA A 32 12.76 10.22 -15.57
C ALA A 32 12.26 11.57 -15.01
N ALA A 33 11.23 11.55 -14.15
CA ALA A 33 10.71 12.76 -13.51
C ALA A 33 11.76 13.46 -12.64
N GLU A 34 12.60 12.70 -11.92
CA GLU A 34 13.70 13.23 -11.12
C GLU A 34 14.74 13.94 -12.00
N ARG A 35 15.11 13.34 -13.13
CA ARG A 35 16.05 13.95 -14.09
C ARG A 35 15.49 15.20 -14.77
N CYS A 36 14.17 15.31 -14.87
CA CYS A 36 13.48 16.46 -15.45
C CYS A 36 13.09 17.53 -14.42
N ASP A 37 13.40 17.36 -13.12
CA ASP A 37 12.92 18.22 -12.01
C ASP A 37 11.38 18.36 -11.98
N GLU A 38 10.67 17.29 -12.38
CA GLU A 38 9.19 17.23 -12.43
C GLU A 38 8.58 16.59 -11.17
N LEU A 39 9.42 16.13 -10.24
CA LEU A 39 8.96 15.51 -9.01
C LEU A 39 8.23 16.50 -8.11
N PRO A 40 7.16 16.06 -7.42
CA PRO A 40 6.53 16.88 -6.41
C PRO A 40 7.52 17.21 -5.28
N PRO A 41 7.27 18.30 -4.52
CA PRO A 41 8.11 18.67 -3.38
C PRO A 41 8.31 17.51 -2.41
N ARG A 42 9.49 17.41 -1.79
CA ARG A 42 9.76 16.41 -0.76
C ARG A 42 8.76 16.57 0.38
N LEU A 43 8.12 15.48 0.78
CA LEU A 43 7.16 15.47 1.88
C LEU A 43 7.86 15.03 3.16
N ILE A 44 7.92 15.91 4.15
CA ILE A 44 8.52 15.62 5.45
C ILE A 44 7.43 15.48 6.50
N ILE A 45 7.41 14.35 7.18
CA ILE A 45 6.57 14.13 8.35
C ILE A 45 7.40 14.42 9.60
N ASP A 46 7.08 15.51 10.28
CA ASP A 46 7.74 15.90 11.52
C ASP A 46 7.10 15.19 12.71
N CYS A 47 7.84 14.27 13.32
CA CYS A 47 7.38 13.41 14.41
C CYS A 47 7.87 13.87 15.80
N ARG A 48 8.32 15.12 15.96
CA ARG A 48 8.93 15.59 17.22
C ARG A 48 8.11 15.34 18.48
N PHE A 49 6.77 15.42 18.38
CA PHE A 49 5.87 15.24 19.52
C PHE A 49 5.39 13.80 19.69
N LEU A 50 5.68 12.91 18.74
CA LEU A 50 5.03 11.61 18.62
C LEU A 50 5.26 10.74 19.88
N HIS A 51 6.48 10.71 20.40
CA HIS A 51 6.81 9.96 21.63
C HIS A 51 6.11 10.49 22.89
N GLN A 52 5.69 11.75 22.91
CA GLN A 52 5.05 12.38 24.07
C GLN A 52 3.53 12.14 24.10
N PHE A 53 2.98 11.64 23.00
CA PHE A 53 1.56 11.33 22.90
C PHE A 53 1.21 10.04 23.62
N SER A 54 -0.06 9.93 24.03
CA SER A 54 -0.57 8.66 24.55
C SER A 54 -0.70 7.60 23.46
N ASP A 55 -0.78 6.34 23.88
CA ASP A 55 -0.92 5.12 23.07
C ASP A 55 -1.90 5.25 21.90
N ASN A 56 -3.08 5.82 22.18
CA ASN A 56 -4.13 6.00 21.18
C ASN A 56 -3.71 6.98 20.09
N TYR A 57 -3.03 8.06 20.46
CA TYR A 57 -2.56 9.05 19.50
C TYR A 57 -1.31 8.57 18.75
N GLN A 58 -0.37 7.93 19.44
CA GLN A 58 0.80 7.30 18.81
C GLN A 58 0.35 6.31 17.72
N SER A 59 -0.48 5.34 18.10
CA SER A 59 -0.99 4.33 17.16
C SER A 59 -1.80 4.96 16.02
N ARG A 60 -2.55 6.03 16.27
CA ARG A 60 -3.29 6.76 15.24
C ARG A 60 -2.37 7.43 14.22
N PHE A 61 -1.34 8.16 14.65
CA PHE A 61 -0.40 8.83 13.75
C PHE A 61 0.46 7.84 12.98
N ILE A 62 0.95 6.79 13.63
CA ILE A 62 1.69 5.70 12.97
C ILE A 62 0.86 5.07 11.84
N ARG A 63 -0.44 4.80 12.07
CA ARG A 63 -1.36 4.30 11.03
C ARG A 63 -1.61 5.32 9.92
N GLN A 64 -1.68 6.62 10.22
CA GLN A 64 -1.81 7.65 9.19
C GLN A 64 -0.57 7.69 8.29
N ILE A 65 0.62 7.54 8.86
CA ILE A 65 1.88 7.46 8.09
C ILE A 65 1.88 6.22 7.19
N GLN A 66 1.40 5.07 7.68
CA GLN A 66 1.22 3.88 6.83
C GLN A 66 0.22 4.12 5.69
N LYS A 67 -0.93 4.74 5.97
CA LYS A 67 -1.92 5.08 4.93
C LYS A 67 -1.36 6.05 3.89
N LEU A 68 -0.60 7.05 4.34
CA LEU A 68 0.12 7.97 3.47
C LEU A 68 1.06 7.19 2.56
N HIS A 69 1.88 6.30 3.12
CA HIS A 69 2.78 5.46 2.36
C HIS A 69 2.03 4.65 1.30
N ASP A 70 0.96 3.96 1.69
CA ASP A 70 0.17 3.13 0.76
C ASP A 70 -0.43 3.98 -0.37
N ALA A 71 -1.02 5.13 -0.05
CA ALA A 71 -1.53 6.07 -1.05
C ALA A 71 -0.41 6.61 -1.97
N ASN A 72 0.78 6.83 -1.42
CA ASN A 72 1.94 7.28 -2.19
C ASN A 72 2.42 6.20 -3.16
N TRP A 73 2.52 4.96 -2.69
CA TRP A 73 2.97 3.80 -3.46
C TRP A 73 2.14 3.58 -4.73
N PHE A 74 0.82 3.76 -4.64
CA PHE A 74 -0.09 3.62 -5.79
C PHE A 74 -0.25 4.90 -6.61
N SER A 75 0.43 5.98 -6.24
CA SER A 75 0.27 7.27 -6.92
C SER A 75 1.03 7.32 -8.25
N ARG A 76 0.50 8.13 -9.18
CA ARG A 76 1.24 8.50 -10.39
C ARG A 76 2.35 9.51 -10.13
N ASN A 77 2.21 10.30 -9.06
CA ASN A 77 3.13 11.36 -8.65
C ASN A 77 3.46 11.16 -7.16
N PRO A 78 4.20 10.10 -6.80
CA PRO A 78 4.58 9.87 -5.42
C PRO A 78 5.53 10.97 -4.92
N PHE A 79 5.35 11.35 -3.67
CA PHE A 79 6.32 12.14 -2.94
C PHE A 79 7.55 11.30 -2.61
N HIS A 80 8.70 11.96 -2.56
CA HIS A 80 9.79 11.46 -1.73
C HIS A 80 9.45 11.76 -0.27
N ILE A 81 9.23 10.73 0.55
CA ILE A 81 8.78 10.88 1.94
C ILE A 81 9.97 10.75 2.90
N SER A 82 10.08 11.68 3.85
CA SER A 82 11.02 11.59 4.97
C SER A 82 10.27 11.73 6.29
N VAL A 83 10.50 10.82 7.23
CA VAL A 83 10.01 10.89 8.61
C VAL A 83 11.14 11.44 9.47
N ALA A 84 11.01 12.69 9.91
CA ALA A 84 12.02 13.43 10.66
C ALA A 84 11.64 13.55 12.14
N ASN A 85 12.63 13.88 12.99
CA ASN A 85 12.48 14.01 14.44
C ASN A 85 11.83 12.79 15.11
N LEU A 86 12.00 11.58 14.55
CA LEU A 86 11.43 10.39 15.13
C LEU A 86 12.32 9.88 16.26
N LEU A 87 11.93 10.21 17.49
CA LEU A 87 12.46 9.60 18.70
C LEU A 87 11.54 8.44 19.08
N ALA A 88 12.05 7.21 19.01
CA ALA A 88 11.28 6.02 19.37
C ALA A 88 11.75 5.46 20.71
N ASP A 89 10.83 5.38 21.66
CA ASP A 89 10.96 4.53 22.84
C ASP A 89 10.51 3.09 22.53
N ASP A 90 10.64 2.18 23.49
CA ASP A 90 10.29 0.76 23.29
C ASP A 90 8.84 0.56 22.87
N GLN A 91 7.94 1.40 23.39
CA GLN A 91 6.52 1.35 23.11
C GLN A 91 6.20 1.83 21.69
N LEU A 92 6.72 2.98 21.28
CA LEU A 92 6.55 3.51 19.93
C LEU A 92 7.21 2.57 18.90
N ALA A 93 8.36 1.98 19.24
CA ALA A 93 8.99 0.95 18.43
C ALA A 93 8.10 -0.28 18.22
N HIS A 94 7.32 -0.70 19.24
CA HIS A 94 6.33 -1.76 19.10
C HIS A 94 5.22 -1.38 18.10
N TYR A 95 4.69 -0.16 18.17
CA TYR A 95 3.68 0.29 17.20
C TYR A 95 4.23 0.43 15.79
N ILE A 96 5.45 0.94 15.64
CA ILE A 96 6.15 1.02 14.35
C ILE A 96 6.25 -0.38 13.73
N LYS A 97 6.81 -1.36 14.45
CA LYS A 97 6.93 -2.75 13.97
C LYS A 97 5.58 -3.36 13.60
N ARG A 98 4.52 -3.01 14.34
CA ARG A 98 3.17 -3.55 14.12
C ARG A 98 2.46 -2.96 12.90
N TYR A 99 2.67 -1.67 12.61
CA TYR A 99 1.84 -0.93 11.66
C TYR A 99 2.59 -0.43 10.43
N TRP A 100 3.91 -0.19 10.51
CA TRP A 100 4.72 0.21 9.36
C TRP A 100 5.13 -1.01 8.55
N LEU A 101 4.17 -1.52 7.77
CA LEU A 101 4.34 -2.70 6.94
C LEU A 101 5.41 -2.51 5.86
N PHE A 102 5.73 -1.27 5.48
CA PHE A 102 6.82 -0.99 4.56
C PHE A 102 8.22 -1.28 5.13
N LEU A 103 8.36 -1.41 6.46
CA LEU A 103 9.61 -1.87 7.10
C LEU A 103 9.75 -3.39 7.14
N CYS A 104 8.68 -4.11 6.86
CA CYS A 104 8.64 -5.55 6.95
C CYS A 104 8.41 -6.13 5.55
N GLY A 105 9.24 -7.10 5.16
CA GLY A 105 8.94 -7.92 4.00
C GLY A 105 7.60 -8.63 4.14
N PRO A 106 7.04 -9.18 3.03
CA PRO A 106 5.89 -10.05 3.15
C PRO A 106 6.24 -11.14 4.17
N THR A 107 5.44 -11.25 5.24
CA THR A 107 5.66 -12.24 6.28
C THR A 107 5.78 -13.58 5.58
N ARG A 108 6.96 -14.21 5.65
CA ARG A 108 7.07 -15.62 5.31
C ARG A 108 6.08 -16.30 6.24
N LEU A 109 4.95 -16.75 5.72
CA LEU A 109 4.06 -17.61 6.45
C LEU A 109 4.94 -18.79 6.84
N ARG A 110 5.35 -18.86 8.12
CA ARG A 110 5.84 -20.12 8.68
C ARG A 110 4.58 -20.96 8.77
N THR A 111 4.29 -21.67 7.69
CA THR A 111 3.26 -22.68 7.64
C THR A 111 3.81 -23.89 8.38
N ASP A 112 3.39 -24.07 9.63
CA ASP A 112 3.44 -25.39 10.29
C ASP A 112 2.34 -26.32 9.77
N GLU A 113 1.62 -25.95 8.71
CA GLU A 113 0.69 -26.81 8.00
C GLU A 113 1.01 -26.80 6.51
N GLU A 114 1.57 -27.93 6.05
CA GLU A 114 1.73 -28.29 4.65
C GLU A 114 0.41 -28.08 3.89
N ASN A 115 0.37 -27.06 3.03
CA ASN A 115 -0.50 -27.02 1.87
C ASN A 115 0.17 -26.17 0.78
N ASP A 116 1.05 -26.86 0.06
CA ASP A 116 1.13 -26.87 -1.40
C ASP A 116 1.08 -25.51 -2.13
N PHE A 117 2.06 -24.65 -1.84
CA PHE A 117 2.50 -23.60 -2.78
C PHE A 117 4.00 -23.66 -3.06
N THR A 118 4.76 -24.51 -2.36
CA THR A 118 6.22 -24.66 -2.52
C THR A 118 6.60 -25.09 -3.93
N GLN A 119 5.84 -26.01 -4.54
CA GLN A 119 6.07 -26.43 -5.93
C GLN A 119 5.90 -25.29 -6.93
N ILE A 120 4.96 -24.37 -6.71
CA ILE A 120 4.74 -23.22 -7.59
C ILE A 120 5.89 -22.22 -7.47
N TYR A 121 6.48 -22.05 -6.28
CA TYR A 121 7.66 -21.20 -6.08
C TYR A 121 8.93 -21.85 -6.65
N GLU A 122 9.09 -23.17 -6.54
CA GLU A 122 10.21 -23.91 -7.12
C GLU A 122 10.18 -23.95 -8.65
N GLU A 123 9.00 -24.05 -9.28
CA GLU A 123 8.85 -23.93 -10.74
C GLU A 123 9.15 -22.50 -11.25
N LEU A 124 8.82 -21.47 -10.47
CA LEU A 124 9.06 -20.06 -10.83
C LEU A 124 10.54 -19.63 -10.67
N ASP A 125 11.29 -20.28 -9.77
CA ASP A 125 12.73 -20.05 -9.59
C ASP A 125 13.58 -20.88 -10.57
N ALA A 126 13.06 -21.99 -11.10
CA ALA A 126 13.78 -22.85 -12.06
C ALA A 126 13.98 -22.20 -13.45
N ASP A 127 13.09 -21.31 -13.87
CA ASP A 127 13.17 -20.59 -15.16
C ASP A 127 14.22 -19.46 -15.19
N LEU A 128 14.95 -19.23 -14.09
CA LEU A 128 15.97 -18.18 -13.97
C LEU A 128 17.42 -18.68 -14.03
N HIS A 129 17.65 -19.98 -14.23
CA HIS A 129 19.00 -20.50 -14.44
C HIS A 129 19.42 -20.37 -15.91
N ASP A 130 19.69 -19.13 -16.35
CA ASP A 130 20.76 -18.88 -17.31
C ASP A 130 21.87 -18.04 -16.65
N SER A 131 22.98 -18.75 -16.44
CA SER A 131 24.38 -18.34 -16.25
C SER A 131 24.75 -17.04 -15.48
N SER A 132 25.49 -17.29 -14.40
CA SER A 132 26.49 -16.42 -13.75
C SER A 132 26.01 -15.32 -12.77
N ASN A 133 25.74 -15.72 -11.53
CA ASN A 133 26.63 -15.37 -10.41
C ASN A 133 26.15 -16.03 -9.13
N SER A 134 27.06 -16.75 -8.48
CA SER A 134 26.90 -17.24 -7.12
C SER A 134 26.74 -16.06 -6.16
N ILE A 135 25.52 -15.84 -5.65
CA ILE A 135 25.31 -15.12 -4.39
C ILE A 135 24.49 -16.04 -3.50
N SER A 136 25.20 -16.90 -2.79
CA SER A 136 24.73 -17.42 -1.51
C SER A 136 24.82 -16.28 -0.50
N SER A 137 23.70 -15.62 -0.23
CA SER A 137 23.50 -14.87 1.01
C SER A 137 22.01 -14.81 1.27
N GLU A 138 21.62 -15.23 2.48
CA GLU A 138 20.38 -14.92 3.19
C GLU A 138 19.35 -14.15 2.37
N VAL A 139 18.19 -14.75 2.10
CA VAL A 139 17.06 -14.06 1.45
C VAL A 139 16.50 -13.03 2.44
N GLY A 140 17.21 -11.92 2.58
CA GLY A 140 16.88 -10.78 3.41
C GLY A 140 15.84 -9.92 2.72
N PHE A 141 14.97 -9.32 3.53
CA PHE A 141 14.05 -8.31 3.04
C PHE A 141 14.83 -7.16 2.40
N THR A 142 14.60 -6.92 1.11
CA THR A 142 15.09 -5.71 0.43
C THR A 142 13.95 -4.69 0.43
N PRO A 143 14.11 -3.55 1.13
CA PRO A 143 13.15 -2.46 1.07
C PRO A 143 12.95 -1.99 -0.37
N HIS A 144 11.73 -1.61 -0.72
CA HIS A 144 11.49 -1.02 -2.03
C HIS A 144 12.10 0.40 -2.11
N PRO A 145 12.47 0.88 -3.31
CA PRO A 145 13.12 2.20 -3.46
C PRO A 145 12.32 3.39 -2.90
N PHE A 146 10.99 3.31 -2.86
CA PHE A 146 10.12 4.40 -2.37
C PHE A 146 9.80 4.32 -0.88
N ILE A 147 10.58 3.58 -0.11
CA ILE A 147 10.38 3.48 1.33
C ILE A 147 10.67 4.84 1.96
N PRO A 148 9.86 5.30 2.94
CA PRO A 148 10.15 6.56 3.61
C PRO A 148 11.53 6.50 4.27
N THR A 149 12.31 7.57 4.11
CA THR A 149 13.53 7.73 4.90
C THR A 149 13.14 8.00 6.34
N ILE A 150 13.60 7.20 7.30
CA ILE A 150 13.29 7.38 8.71
C ILE A 150 14.53 7.92 9.41
N SER A 151 14.37 9.01 10.16
CA SER A 151 15.48 9.69 10.82
C SER A 151 15.05 10.30 12.16
N SER A 152 15.95 10.22 13.15
CA SER A 152 15.83 10.97 14.40
C SER A 152 16.31 12.42 14.27
N ARG A 153 16.90 12.79 13.12
CA ARG A 153 17.47 14.12 12.86
C ARG A 153 16.39 15.16 12.54
N SER A 154 16.80 16.43 12.53
CA SER A 154 15.93 17.57 12.29
C SER A 154 15.36 17.60 10.87
N ILE A 155 14.37 18.46 10.63
CA ILE A 155 13.83 18.69 9.28
C ILE A 155 14.93 19.10 8.31
N ARG A 156 15.86 19.97 8.75
CA ARG A 156 16.96 20.46 7.90
C ARG A 156 17.89 19.35 7.48
N ASP A 157 18.22 18.44 8.39
CA ASP A 157 19.14 17.32 8.12
C ASP A 157 18.56 16.29 7.13
N ASN A 158 17.26 16.35 6.86
CA ASN A 158 16.57 15.51 5.87
C ASN A 158 16.41 16.22 4.51
N LEU A 159 16.97 17.41 4.36
CA LEU A 159 16.95 18.20 3.12
C LEU A 159 18.37 18.41 2.59
N PRO A 160 18.53 18.55 1.26
CA PRO A 160 19.77 19.03 0.66
C PRO A 160 20.16 20.43 1.18
N ASP A 161 21.47 20.71 1.22
CA ASP A 161 22.03 21.97 1.75
C ASP A 161 21.67 23.20 0.91
N ASP A 162 21.30 23.01 -0.35
CA ASP A 162 20.91 24.08 -1.30
C ASP A 162 19.46 24.53 -1.13
N VAL A 163 18.63 23.78 -0.39
CA VAL A 163 17.22 24.14 -0.16
C VAL A 163 17.12 25.25 0.88
N ARG A 164 16.59 26.40 0.47
CA ARG A 164 16.43 27.58 1.32
C ARG A 164 15.18 27.50 2.19
N ASP A 165 15.19 28.23 3.30
CA ASP A 165 14.08 28.27 4.28
C ASP A 165 12.76 28.75 3.68
N ASP A 166 12.82 29.65 2.69
CA ASP A 166 11.66 30.18 1.97
C ASP A 166 11.08 29.19 0.94
N GLU A 167 11.81 28.14 0.59
CA GLU A 167 11.37 27.05 -0.28
C GLU A 167 10.74 25.88 0.50
N ILE A 168 10.58 26.04 1.82
CA ILE A 168 10.00 25.05 2.73
C ILE A 168 8.66 25.56 3.26
N ALA A 169 7.57 24.90 2.90
CA ALA A 169 6.25 25.18 3.46
C ALA A 169 5.96 24.28 4.66
N TYR A 170 5.87 24.86 5.86
CA TYR A 170 5.45 24.12 7.05
C TYR A 170 3.94 24.21 7.25
N ILE A 171 3.23 23.09 7.15
CA ILE A 171 1.77 23.06 7.29
C ILE A 171 1.36 23.08 8.76
N SER A 172 0.57 24.08 9.13
CA SER A 172 -0.08 24.20 10.43
C SER A 172 -1.50 24.72 10.26
N TRP A 173 -2.47 24.11 10.94
CA TRP A 173 -3.87 24.57 10.88
C TRP A 173 -4.04 25.99 11.42
N THR A 174 -3.26 26.35 12.44
CA THR A 174 -3.36 27.65 13.13
C THR A 174 -2.50 28.74 12.49
N ALA A 175 -1.81 28.45 11.38
CA ALA A 175 -0.95 29.41 10.72
C ALA A 175 -1.73 30.63 10.21
N PRO A 176 -1.16 31.84 10.30
CA PRO A 176 -1.80 33.05 9.81
C PRO A 176 -1.80 33.14 8.26
N ARG A 177 -0.80 32.55 7.60
CA ARG A 177 -0.62 32.61 6.15
C ARG A 177 -1.36 31.46 5.47
N LEU A 178 -2.00 31.74 4.34
CA LEU A 178 -2.59 30.72 3.48
C LEU A 178 -1.52 30.17 2.54
N LEU A 179 -1.43 28.85 2.41
CA LEU A 179 -0.65 28.23 1.33
C LEU A 179 -1.48 28.35 0.05
N ASP A 180 -1.15 29.30 -0.82
CA ASP A 180 -1.87 29.55 -2.06
C ASP A 180 -0.91 29.60 -3.24
N GLY A 181 -1.46 29.43 -4.44
CA GLY A 181 -0.74 29.37 -5.70
C GLY A 181 -0.31 27.95 -6.09
N PRO A 182 0.42 27.83 -7.21
CA PRO A 182 1.07 26.57 -7.57
C PRO A 182 2.14 26.23 -6.53
N LEU A 183 2.28 24.94 -6.24
CA LEU A 183 3.23 24.45 -5.23
C LEU A 183 4.65 24.29 -5.77
N THR A 184 4.91 24.69 -7.02
CA THR A 184 6.19 24.57 -7.72
C THR A 184 7.31 25.41 -7.11
N ASN A 185 6.97 26.47 -6.35
CA ASN A 185 7.95 27.31 -5.65
C ASN A 185 8.53 26.65 -4.38
N TYR A 186 7.97 25.52 -3.95
CA TYR A 186 8.43 24.83 -2.75
C TYR A 186 9.21 23.59 -3.15
N LYS A 187 10.37 23.38 -2.53
CA LYS A 187 11.16 22.16 -2.67
C LYS A 187 10.82 21.14 -1.59
N ALA A 188 10.23 21.60 -0.47
CA ALA A 188 9.76 20.72 0.59
C ALA A 188 8.46 21.20 1.25
N ILE A 189 7.65 20.25 1.68
CA ILE A 189 6.43 20.48 2.45
C ILE A 189 6.51 19.66 3.73
N VAL A 190 6.32 20.30 4.88
CA VAL A 190 6.38 19.66 6.20
C VAL A 190 4.97 19.51 6.76
N ILE A 191 4.60 18.31 7.18
CA ILE A 191 3.38 18.03 7.95
C ILE A 191 3.79 17.51 9.32
N CYS A 192 3.34 18.16 10.38
CA CYS A 192 3.65 17.74 11.74
C CYS A 192 2.65 16.72 12.27
N SER A 193 3.14 15.62 12.84
CA SER A 193 2.38 14.74 13.73
C SER A 193 2.10 15.47 15.04
N SER A 194 1.16 16.41 14.97
CA SER A 194 0.85 17.40 16.01
C SER A 194 -0.59 17.29 16.42
N TYR A 195 -0.88 17.66 17.67
CA TYR A 195 -2.23 17.85 18.14
C TYR A 195 -2.44 19.33 18.42
N ASP A 196 -2.57 20.11 17.34
CA ASP A 196 -2.68 21.58 17.31
C ASP A 196 -3.72 22.21 18.25
N LEU A 197 -4.59 21.38 18.83
CA LEU A 197 -5.57 21.77 19.84
C LEU A 197 -4.96 21.93 21.24
N GLN A 198 -3.75 21.43 21.45
CA GLN A 198 -3.02 21.47 22.71
C GLN A 198 -1.72 22.29 22.53
N PRO A 199 -1.45 23.28 23.40
CA PRO A 199 -0.30 24.16 23.24
C PRO A 199 1.05 23.44 23.17
N TRP A 200 1.20 22.35 23.92
CA TRP A 200 2.44 21.57 24.02
C TRP A 200 2.75 20.74 22.77
N SER A 201 1.82 20.62 21.82
CA SER A 201 2.02 19.93 20.54
C SER A 201 1.54 20.77 19.36
N SER A 202 1.85 22.06 19.40
CA SER A 202 1.51 23.01 18.34
C SER A 202 2.52 22.94 17.18
N SER A 203 2.02 22.62 15.99
CA SER A 203 2.79 22.70 14.73
C SER A 203 3.22 24.13 14.40
N LEU A 204 2.45 25.15 14.79
CA LEU A 204 2.81 26.56 14.59
C LEU A 204 4.02 26.95 15.43
N SER A 205 4.04 26.54 16.70
CA SER A 205 5.19 26.78 17.58
C SER A 205 6.43 26.01 17.11
N ALA A 206 6.24 24.77 16.64
CA ALA A 206 7.30 23.95 16.06
C ALA A 206 7.94 24.61 14.83
N ALA A 207 7.12 25.07 13.88
CA ALA A 207 7.60 25.79 12.69
C ALA A 207 8.41 27.04 13.06
N ARG A 208 7.93 27.82 14.03
CA ARG A 208 8.62 29.03 14.52
C ARG A 208 9.95 28.72 15.20
N ALA A 209 10.01 27.65 16.00
CA ALA A 209 11.24 27.21 16.63
C ALA A 209 12.33 26.87 15.60
N ASP A 210 11.91 26.28 14.48
CA ASP A 210 12.79 25.92 13.37
C ASP A 210 13.02 27.07 12.38
N ARG A 211 12.46 28.26 12.65
CA ARG A 211 12.50 29.46 11.78
C ARG A 211 11.90 29.23 10.38
N LEU A 212 11.02 28.25 10.24
CA LEU A 212 10.30 27.96 9.00
C LEU A 212 9.01 28.76 8.91
N THR A 213 8.59 29.08 7.69
CA THR A 213 7.34 29.81 7.48
C THR A 213 6.14 28.86 7.61
N PRO A 214 5.21 29.09 8.56
CA PRO A 214 4.02 28.27 8.71
C PRO A 214 2.91 28.74 7.76
N TYR A 215 2.23 27.78 7.14
CA TYR A 215 1.08 28.00 6.27
C TYR A 215 -0.09 27.08 6.63
N ARG A 216 -1.32 27.54 6.42
CA ARG A 216 -2.54 26.72 6.52
C ARG A 216 -3.14 26.48 5.15
N ILE A 217 -3.78 25.32 4.99
CA ILE A 217 -4.53 24.98 3.78
C ILE A 217 -5.71 25.97 3.61
N PRO A 218 -5.92 26.53 2.41
CA PRO A 218 -6.88 27.61 2.18
C PRO A 218 -8.33 27.14 2.03
N PHE A 219 -8.82 26.28 2.95
CA PHE A 219 -10.18 25.74 2.90
C PHE A 219 -11.24 26.83 2.72
N ASP A 220 -11.18 27.88 3.54
CA ASP A 220 -12.15 28.98 3.53
C ASP A 220 -12.19 29.81 2.23
N ARG A 221 -11.14 29.74 1.43
CA ARG A 221 -11.07 30.47 0.15
C ARG A 221 -11.79 29.69 -0.97
N TYR A 222 -11.76 28.37 -0.92
CA TYR A 222 -12.18 27.53 -2.06
C TYR A 222 -13.45 26.71 -1.81
N VAL A 223 -13.75 26.38 -0.56
CA VAL A 223 -14.89 25.53 -0.21
C VAL A 223 -15.68 26.11 0.95
N LYS A 224 -17.01 25.93 0.89
CA LYS A 224 -17.88 26.24 2.01
C LYS A 224 -17.81 25.10 3.02
N TRP A 225 -17.24 25.38 4.18
CA TRP A 225 -17.09 24.40 5.25
C TRP A 225 -18.32 24.38 6.14
N GLU A 226 -19.12 23.31 6.06
CA GLU A 226 -20.39 23.23 6.78
C GLU A 226 -20.24 22.59 8.17
N ARG A 227 -19.30 21.64 8.32
CA ARG A 227 -19.20 20.84 9.55
C ARG A 227 -17.79 20.40 9.90
N GLY A 228 -17.54 20.25 11.19
CA GLY A 228 -16.33 19.62 11.72
C GLY A 228 -15.14 20.56 11.74
N ARG A 229 -14.00 20.08 12.26
CA ARG A 229 -12.77 20.87 12.32
C ARG A 229 -12.03 20.74 10.98
N LYS A 230 -11.36 21.82 10.58
CA LYS A 230 -10.49 21.88 9.38
C LYS A 230 -9.08 21.36 9.65
N ILE A 231 -8.98 20.35 10.51
CA ILE A 231 -7.72 19.65 10.82
C ILE A 231 -7.84 18.29 10.15
N MET A 232 -7.02 18.07 9.13
CA MET A 232 -7.05 16.83 8.36
C MET A 232 -5.98 15.84 8.84
N PRO A 233 -6.23 14.53 8.72
CA PRO A 233 -5.20 13.50 8.83
C PRO A 233 -4.03 13.74 7.86
N ILE A 234 -2.84 13.26 8.24
CA ILE A 234 -1.59 13.43 7.47
C ILE A 234 -1.76 12.93 6.03
N ASP A 235 -2.39 11.77 5.85
CA ASP A 235 -2.63 11.16 4.55
C ASP A 235 -3.55 12.01 3.66
N ILE A 236 -4.62 12.57 4.23
CA ILE A 236 -5.54 13.46 3.50
C ILE A 236 -4.84 14.78 3.13
N THR A 237 -4.10 15.38 4.07
CA THR A 237 -3.35 16.62 3.78
C THR A 237 -2.34 16.40 2.67
N ALA A 238 -1.57 15.32 2.70
CA ALA A 238 -0.62 15.01 1.64
C ALA A 238 -1.31 14.77 0.29
N ASN A 239 -2.47 14.11 0.27
CA ASN A 239 -3.20 13.90 -0.99
C ASN A 239 -3.74 15.21 -1.57
N ILE A 240 -4.24 16.14 -0.75
CA ILE A 240 -4.61 17.49 -1.21
C ILE A 240 -3.41 18.16 -1.85
N ILE A 241 -2.27 18.21 -1.15
CA ILE A 241 -1.02 18.80 -1.64
C ILE A 241 -0.62 18.18 -2.99
N ARG A 242 -0.75 16.87 -3.13
CA ARG A 242 -0.45 16.18 -4.38
C ARG A 242 -1.38 16.60 -5.51
N SER A 243 -2.69 16.59 -5.29
CA SER A 243 -3.68 17.01 -6.30
C SER A 243 -3.48 18.46 -6.72
N VAL A 244 -3.12 19.35 -5.79
CA VAL A 244 -2.79 20.76 -6.11
C VAL A 244 -1.55 20.86 -6.98
N TYR A 245 -0.49 20.13 -6.65
CA TYR A 245 0.73 20.12 -7.47
C TYR A 245 0.46 19.61 -8.90
N VAL A 246 -0.31 18.53 -9.03
CA VAL A 246 -0.62 17.92 -10.33
C VAL A 246 -1.56 18.79 -11.17
N ASN A 247 -2.50 19.50 -10.53
CA ASN A 247 -3.49 20.33 -11.21
C ASN A 247 -3.11 21.82 -11.22
N ASP A 248 -1.81 22.13 -11.19
CA ASP A 248 -1.25 23.48 -11.33
C ASP A 248 -1.91 24.54 -10.41
N GLY A 249 -2.15 24.18 -9.15
CA GLY A 249 -2.71 25.10 -8.16
C GLY A 249 -4.24 25.08 -8.01
N ASP A 250 -4.97 24.15 -8.63
CA ASP A 250 -6.42 24.01 -8.39
C ASP A 250 -6.75 23.43 -7.01
N TRP A 251 -6.73 24.32 -6.01
CA TRP A 251 -7.10 24.02 -4.63
C TRP A 251 -8.54 23.55 -4.46
N LYS A 252 -9.48 24.07 -5.24
CA LYS A 252 -10.90 23.75 -5.06
C LYS A 252 -11.15 22.29 -5.39
N SER A 253 -10.71 21.84 -6.57
CA SER A 253 -10.89 20.45 -6.98
C SER A 253 -10.09 19.51 -6.09
N ALA A 254 -8.85 19.86 -5.74
CA ALA A 254 -8.02 19.05 -4.85
C ALA A 254 -8.65 18.85 -3.46
N ILE A 255 -9.27 19.90 -2.89
CA ILE A 255 -9.96 19.82 -1.61
C ILE A 255 -11.20 18.93 -1.73
N LEU A 256 -12.04 19.13 -2.74
CA LEU A 256 -13.28 18.36 -2.92
C LEU A 256 -13.03 16.87 -3.20
N GLU A 257 -11.95 16.53 -3.91
CA GLU A 257 -11.56 15.16 -4.22
C GLU A 257 -11.10 14.38 -2.97
N ASN A 258 -10.36 15.05 -2.08
CA ASN A 258 -9.63 14.36 -1.00
C ASN A 258 -10.27 14.50 0.38
N VAL A 259 -11.04 15.56 0.62
CA VAL A 259 -11.70 15.78 1.91
C VAL A 259 -13.05 15.05 1.93
N PRO A 260 -13.38 14.34 3.02
CA PRO A 260 -14.67 13.65 3.14
C PRO A 260 -15.88 14.57 2.94
N GLU A 261 -16.84 14.12 2.12
CA GLU A 261 -17.99 14.90 1.67
C GLU A 261 -18.86 15.46 2.81
N TYR A 262 -18.91 14.78 3.95
CA TYR A 262 -19.69 15.24 5.12
C TYR A 262 -19.22 16.58 5.71
N HIS A 263 -18.03 17.06 5.34
CA HIS A 263 -17.56 18.41 5.69
C HIS A 263 -18.25 19.52 4.89
N PHE A 264 -18.81 19.17 3.72
CA PHE A 264 -19.42 20.10 2.77
C PHE A 264 -20.96 20.01 2.73
N ASN A 265 -21.54 18.96 3.31
CA ASN A 265 -22.98 18.72 3.29
C ASN A 265 -23.58 18.75 4.71
N LYS A 266 -24.50 19.69 4.96
CA LYS A 266 -25.22 19.82 6.23
C LYS A 266 -26.12 18.63 6.55
N ASP A 267 -26.67 17.99 5.51
CA ASP A 267 -27.68 16.95 5.62
C ASP A 267 -27.08 15.54 5.67
N HIS A 268 -25.74 15.43 5.67
CA HIS A 268 -25.08 14.14 5.72
C HIS A 268 -25.44 13.42 7.04
N PRO A 269 -26.00 12.19 6.99
CA PRO A 269 -26.45 11.49 8.18
C PRO A 269 -25.28 11.26 9.14
N ILE A 270 -25.50 11.58 10.42
CA ILE A 270 -24.53 11.31 11.49
C ILE A 270 -24.59 9.82 11.79
N ALA A 271 -23.84 9.01 11.03
CA ALA A 271 -23.57 7.65 11.46
C ALA A 271 -22.80 7.74 12.78
N LYS A 272 -23.42 7.39 13.91
CA LYS A 272 -22.71 7.19 15.17
C LYS A 272 -21.63 6.13 14.91
N HIS A 273 -20.39 6.59 14.88
CA HIS A 273 -19.24 5.76 14.56
C HIS A 273 -18.97 4.83 15.75
N ASN A 274 -19.61 3.66 15.77
CA ASN A 274 -19.09 2.55 16.54
C ASN A 274 -17.84 2.07 15.79
N GLU A 275 -16.65 2.25 16.34
CA GLU A 275 -15.38 1.81 15.73
C GLU A 275 -15.40 0.31 15.36
N ARG A 276 -16.18 -0.50 16.10
CA ARG A 276 -16.50 -1.90 15.76
C ARG A 276 -17.15 -2.05 14.38
N ASN A 277 -18.07 -1.15 14.02
CA ASN A 277 -18.77 -1.22 12.73
C ASN A 277 -17.83 -0.93 11.56
N ALA A 278 -16.80 -0.08 11.72
CA ALA A 278 -15.88 0.26 10.64
C ALA A 278 -15.01 -0.94 10.24
N LEU A 279 -14.44 -1.61 11.24
CA LEU A 279 -13.68 -2.84 11.05
C LEU A 279 -14.56 -3.99 10.54
N ASP A 280 -15.80 -4.09 11.03
CA ASP A 280 -16.75 -5.09 10.53
C ASP A 280 -17.22 -4.81 9.10
N ILE A 281 -17.38 -3.54 8.72
CA ILE A 281 -17.70 -3.13 7.35
C ILE A 281 -16.51 -3.42 6.43
N GLU A 282 -15.28 -3.09 6.83
CA GLU A 282 -14.07 -3.39 6.06
C GLU A 282 -13.88 -4.90 5.89
N LYS A 283 -14.07 -5.68 6.96
CA LYS A 283 -13.99 -7.15 6.94
C LYS A 283 -15.07 -7.76 6.05
N LYS A 284 -16.31 -7.25 6.12
CA LYS A 284 -17.41 -7.67 5.23
C LYS A 284 -17.15 -7.30 3.77
N ASN A 285 -16.58 -6.12 3.50
CA ASN A 285 -16.26 -5.68 2.15
C ASN A 285 -15.13 -6.53 1.54
N ARG A 286 -14.10 -6.88 2.33
CA ARG A 286 -13.06 -7.84 1.91
C ARG A 286 -13.63 -9.22 1.61
N LEU A 287 -14.50 -9.75 2.47
CA LEU A 287 -15.17 -11.04 2.27
C LEU A 287 -16.04 -11.05 1.00
N LYS A 288 -16.80 -9.98 0.74
CA LYS A 288 -17.59 -9.84 -0.48
C LYS A 288 -16.73 -9.79 -1.74
N ALA A 289 -15.63 -9.03 -1.72
CA ALA A 289 -14.69 -8.96 -2.84
C ALA A 289 -14.04 -10.32 -3.13
N LEU A 290 -13.68 -11.07 -2.09
CA LEU A 290 -13.16 -12.44 -2.20
C LEU A 290 -14.20 -13.41 -2.77
N GLN A 291 -15.44 -13.38 -2.26
CA GLN A 291 -16.53 -14.22 -2.78
C GLN A 291 -16.84 -13.91 -4.25
N GLN A 292 -16.87 -12.64 -4.64
CA GLN A 292 -17.06 -12.24 -6.03
C GLN A 292 -15.90 -12.73 -6.91
N ALA A 293 -14.65 -12.63 -6.44
CA ALA A 293 -13.49 -13.14 -7.16
C ALA A 293 -13.53 -14.68 -7.32
N ILE A 294 -13.96 -15.41 -6.29
CA ILE A 294 -14.11 -16.88 -6.33
C ILE A 294 -15.23 -17.27 -7.30
N MET A 295 -16.40 -16.64 -7.22
CA MET A 295 -17.51 -16.91 -8.14
C MET A 295 -17.15 -16.57 -9.59
N GLU A 296 -16.40 -15.50 -9.83
CA GLU A 296 -15.91 -15.12 -11.15
C GLU A 296 -14.87 -16.12 -11.68
N MET A 297 -14.00 -16.67 -10.82
CA MET A 297 -13.11 -17.78 -11.20
C MET A 297 -13.87 -19.05 -11.54
N ASP A 298 -14.88 -19.43 -10.76
CA ASP A 298 -15.68 -20.64 -11.00
C ASP A 298 -16.48 -20.53 -12.30
N ARG A 299 -17.03 -19.35 -12.60
CA ARG A 299 -17.74 -19.07 -13.85
C ARG A 299 -16.81 -19.24 -15.07
N ARG A 300 -15.57 -18.75 -14.96
CA ARG A 300 -14.55 -18.88 -16.01
C ARG A 300 -13.98 -20.30 -16.14
N ARG A 301 -13.92 -21.06 -15.05
CA ARG A 301 -13.56 -22.48 -15.05
C ARG A 301 -14.59 -23.31 -15.81
N ILE A 302 -15.88 -22.96 -15.68
CA ILE A 302 -16.96 -23.58 -16.44
C ILE A 302 -16.85 -23.24 -17.94
N ASP A 303 -16.52 -21.99 -18.30
CA ASP A 303 -16.34 -21.59 -19.71
C ASP A 303 -15.09 -22.25 -20.36
N ALA A 304 -14.00 -22.41 -19.60
CA ALA A 304 -12.78 -23.09 -20.05
C ALA A 304 -12.97 -24.62 -20.21
N LEU A 305 -13.85 -25.24 -19.42
CA LEU A 305 -14.19 -26.67 -19.53
C LEU A 305 -15.31 -26.93 -20.56
N GLY A 306 -16.23 -25.98 -20.76
CA GLY A 306 -17.30 -26.07 -21.78
C GLY A 306 -16.76 -26.01 -23.21
N SER A 307 -15.66 -25.28 -23.43
CA SER A 307 -14.97 -25.21 -24.73
C SER A 307 -14.19 -26.48 -25.09
N HIS A 308 -13.91 -27.38 -24.12
CA HIS A 308 -13.31 -28.69 -24.39
C HIS A 308 -14.31 -29.78 -24.82
N GLN A 309 -15.61 -29.64 -24.53
CA GLN A 309 -16.62 -30.59 -25.02
C GLN A 309 -17.02 -30.32 -26.48
N ALA A 310 -16.99 -29.05 -26.93
CA ALA A 310 -17.31 -28.69 -28.31
C ALA A 310 -16.19 -29.02 -29.33
N ARG A 311 -14.95 -29.29 -28.86
CA ARG A 311 -13.80 -29.66 -29.72
C ARG A 311 -13.50 -31.15 -29.82
N LYS A 312 -14.23 -32.03 -29.12
CA LYS A 312 -14.17 -33.50 -29.30
C LYS A 312 -15.07 -34.02 -30.44
N GLY A 313 -15.36 -33.16 -31.42
CA GLY A 313 -16.16 -33.47 -32.60
C GLY A 313 -15.36 -33.38 -33.90
N ALA A 314 -14.08 -33.72 -33.93
CA ALA A 314 -13.34 -33.86 -35.19
C ALA A 314 -12.10 -34.77 -35.04
N LYS A 315 -12.27 -36.01 -35.51
CA LYS A 315 -11.24 -36.97 -35.95
C LYS A 315 -10.12 -37.33 -34.95
N GLU A 316 -10.31 -38.45 -34.27
CA GLU A 316 -9.20 -39.37 -33.97
C GLU A 316 -9.67 -40.78 -34.31
N GLN A 317 -8.98 -41.42 -35.26
CA GLN A 317 -9.21 -42.79 -35.68
C GLN A 317 -8.82 -43.73 -34.53
N THR A 318 -9.75 -44.62 -34.21
CA THR A 318 -9.71 -45.62 -33.15
C THR A 318 -8.65 -46.69 -33.39
N GLU A 319 -7.64 -46.76 -32.51
CA GLU A 319 -7.05 -48.04 -32.09
C GLU A 319 -7.67 -48.46 -30.74
N PRO A 320 -8.04 -49.75 -30.56
CA PRO A 320 -8.77 -50.18 -29.37
C PRO A 320 -7.86 -50.24 -28.13
N ARG A 321 -8.02 -49.26 -27.25
CA ARG A 321 -7.46 -49.28 -25.89
C ARG A 321 -8.05 -50.45 -25.08
N ARG A 322 -7.16 -51.27 -24.53
CA ARG A 322 -7.47 -52.41 -23.65
C ARG A 322 -8.33 -51.96 -22.45
N ARG A 323 -9.43 -52.66 -22.22
CA ARG A 323 -10.33 -52.43 -21.07
C ARG A 323 -9.57 -52.74 -19.78
N VAL A 324 -9.41 -51.73 -18.93
CA VAL A 324 -8.93 -51.91 -17.55
C VAL A 324 -10.09 -52.51 -16.74
N HIS A 325 -9.94 -53.77 -16.35
CA HIS A 325 -10.94 -54.48 -15.54
C HIS A 325 -10.82 -54.03 -14.08
N HIS A 326 -11.83 -53.36 -13.55
CA HIS A 326 -11.92 -53.11 -12.11
C HIS A 326 -12.26 -54.44 -11.41
N HIS A 327 -11.31 -54.97 -10.64
CA HIS A 327 -11.54 -56.14 -9.79
C HIS A 327 -12.27 -55.72 -8.51
N ARG A 328 -13.30 -56.49 -8.13
CA ARG A 328 -14.25 -56.20 -7.05
C ARG A 328 -13.69 -56.38 -5.62
N TYR A 329 -12.44 -56.80 -5.46
CA TYR A 329 -11.84 -57.11 -4.16
C TYR A 329 -10.48 -56.43 -3.98
N SER A 330 -10.22 -56.02 -2.74
CA SER A 330 -9.00 -55.32 -2.33
C SER A 330 -7.74 -56.18 -2.51
N ARG A 331 -6.57 -55.55 -2.54
CA ARG A 331 -5.26 -56.23 -2.68
C ARG A 331 -4.94 -57.15 -1.49
N GLU A 332 -5.51 -56.86 -0.32
CA GLU A 332 -5.34 -57.63 0.91
C GLU A 332 -6.25 -58.86 0.94
N GLU A 333 -7.49 -58.74 0.44
CA GLU A 333 -8.45 -59.85 0.32
C GLU A 333 -7.95 -60.93 -0.64
N ARG A 334 -7.21 -60.55 -1.70
CA ARG A 334 -6.56 -61.49 -2.62
C ARG A 334 -5.41 -62.28 -1.99
N ARG A 335 -4.72 -61.73 -0.99
CA ARG A 335 -3.62 -62.43 -0.29
C ARG A 335 -4.15 -63.41 0.77
N ALA A 336 -5.29 -63.09 1.38
CA ALA A 336 -5.93 -63.97 2.37
C ALA A 336 -6.50 -65.26 1.74
N GLY A 337 -7.09 -65.18 0.55
CA GLY A 337 -7.66 -66.37 -0.14
C GLY A 337 -6.64 -67.33 -0.75
N ILE A 338 -5.40 -66.88 -1.00
CA ILE A 338 -4.32 -67.73 -1.53
C ILE A 338 -3.65 -68.54 -0.41
N ASN A 339 -3.57 -67.99 0.80
CA ASN A 339 -2.95 -68.67 1.95
C ASN A 339 -3.87 -69.69 2.64
N SER A 340 -5.18 -69.70 2.36
CA SER A 340 -6.12 -70.71 2.87
C SER A 340 -6.26 -71.94 1.96
N GLN A 341 -5.63 -71.95 0.78
CA GLN A 341 -5.65 -73.11 -0.14
C GLN A 341 -4.34 -73.91 -0.15
N ASN A 342 -3.29 -73.45 0.52
CA ASN A 342 -1.99 -74.13 0.61
C ASN A 342 -1.66 -74.64 2.04
N ALA A 343 -2.67 -74.78 2.89
CA ALA A 343 -2.56 -75.47 4.18
C ALA A 343 -3.52 -76.67 4.18
N SER A 344 -3.16 -77.72 3.46
CA SER A 344 -3.63 -79.10 3.61
C SER A 344 -2.45 -80.02 3.37
#